data_AF-A0A3M2BXB1-F1
#
_entry.id   AF-A0A3M2BXB1-F1
#
_cell.length_a   1.000
_cell.length_b   1.000
_cell.length_c   1.000
_cell.angle_alpha   90.00
_cell.angle_beta   90.00
_cell.angle_gamma   90.00
#
_symmetry.space_group_name_H-M   'P 1'
#
loop_
_entity.id
_entity.type
_entity.pdbx_description
1 polymer ?
#
loop_
_entity_poly.entity_id
_entity_poly.type
_entity_poly.pdbx_seq_one_letter_code
_entity_poly.pdbx_strand_id
1 'polypeptide(L)'
;MTETRPTAAAPGSPRAWLPCTRRALLWGERLIGFWEYDLDREEIVTATFEPLPAALRPALDEERRRLAAFIRDQLGNAQSFSLDTDDAVRRRAAELRAMA
;
A
#
# COMPACT_ATOMS: atom_id res chain seq x y z
N MET A 1 5.78 -19.42 31.09
CA MET A 1 4.81 -18.52 30.43
C MET A 1 5.06 -18.64 28.93
N THR A 2 4.39 -19.59 28.28
CA THR A 2 4.61 -19.95 26.88
C THR A 2 3.64 -19.16 26.02
N GLU A 3 4.15 -18.21 25.26
CA GLU A 3 3.37 -17.37 24.36
C GLU A 3 3.05 -18.17 23.09
N THR A 4 1.79 -18.59 22.95
CA THR A 4 1.32 -19.33 21.78
C THR A 4 1.21 -18.37 20.61
N ARG A 5 2.19 -18.40 19.70
CA ARG A 5 2.16 -17.65 18.44
C ARG A 5 0.92 -18.11 17.63
N PRO A 6 0.03 -17.21 17.17
CA PRO A 6 -1.10 -17.63 16.37
C PRO A 6 -0.61 -18.22 15.04
N THR A 7 -0.90 -19.52 14.86
CA THR A 7 -0.71 -20.23 13.59
C THR A 7 -1.59 -19.59 12.53
N ALA A 8 -1.01 -19.31 11.35
CA ALA A 8 -1.73 -18.80 10.19
C ALA A 8 -2.99 -19.64 9.93
N ALA A 9 -4.14 -18.98 9.84
CA ALA A 9 -5.41 -19.64 9.61
C ALA A 9 -5.39 -20.47 8.31
N ALA A 10 -6.02 -21.64 8.35
CA ALA A 10 -6.21 -22.48 7.17
C ALA A 10 -6.98 -21.72 6.06
N PRO A 11 -6.63 -21.91 4.78
CA PRO A 11 -7.33 -21.27 3.67
C PRO A 11 -8.80 -21.73 3.67
N GLY A 12 -9.74 -20.77 3.74
CA GLY A 12 -11.19 -21.02 3.69
C GLY A 12 -11.99 -20.65 4.94
N SER A 13 -11.37 -20.10 5.99
CA SER A 13 -12.15 -19.60 7.14
C SER A 13 -12.84 -18.27 6.82
N PRO A 14 -14.15 -18.08 7.11
CA PRO A 14 -14.86 -16.82 6.90
C PRO A 14 -14.38 -15.67 7.82
N ARG A 15 -13.43 -15.95 8.71
CA ARG A 15 -12.68 -14.98 9.52
C ARG A 15 -11.17 -15.10 9.27
N ALA A 16 -10.76 -15.31 8.02
CA ALA A 16 -9.40 -15.00 7.64
C ALA A 16 -9.19 -13.51 7.92
N TRP A 17 -8.45 -13.20 8.99
CA TRP A 17 -7.94 -11.85 9.21
C TRP A 17 -7.01 -11.55 8.05
N LEU A 18 -7.55 -10.95 6.99
CA LEU A 18 -6.71 -10.31 6.00
C LEU A 18 -5.96 -9.24 6.78
N PRO A 19 -4.62 -9.30 6.88
CA PRO A 19 -3.90 -8.25 7.54
C PRO A 19 -4.27 -6.94 6.82
N CYS A 20 -4.79 -5.98 7.57
CA CYS A 20 -5.19 -4.66 7.07
C CYS A 20 -3.95 -3.81 6.74
N THR A 21 -3.03 -4.33 5.95
CA THR A 21 -1.74 -3.69 5.63
C THR A 21 -1.84 -2.73 4.45
N ARG A 22 -3.05 -2.46 3.93
CA ARG A 22 -3.23 -1.51 2.81
C ARG A 22 -3.09 -0.08 3.31
N ARG A 23 -2.22 0.70 2.66
CA ARG A 23 -1.97 2.09 3.05
C ARG A 23 -3.10 2.98 2.52
N ALA A 24 -3.72 3.73 3.42
CA ALA A 24 -4.84 4.60 3.13
C ALA A 24 -4.43 5.80 2.24
N LEU A 25 -5.23 6.08 1.21
CA LEU A 25 -5.16 7.33 0.45
C LEU A 25 -6.26 8.28 0.96
N LEU A 26 -5.84 9.41 1.52
CA LEU A 26 -6.73 10.38 2.14
C LEU A 26 -6.82 11.66 1.32
N TRP A 27 -7.99 12.27 1.30
CA TRP A 27 -8.23 13.62 0.79
C TRP A 27 -9.08 14.40 1.80
N GLY A 28 -8.45 15.36 2.49
CA GLY A 28 -9.03 15.97 3.69
C GLY A 28 -9.36 14.90 4.72
N GLU A 29 -10.62 14.85 5.15
CA GLU A 29 -11.12 13.88 6.14
C GLU A 29 -11.65 12.58 5.50
N ARG A 30 -11.52 12.43 4.18
CA ARG A 30 -12.10 11.30 3.43
C ARG A 30 -11.04 10.28 3.05
N LEU A 31 -11.33 9.01 3.34
CA LEU A 31 -10.64 7.88 2.74
C LEU A 31 -11.16 7.69 1.31
N ILE A 32 -10.32 7.95 0.32
CA ILE A 32 -10.71 7.92 -1.10
C ILE A 32 -10.16 6.70 -1.84
N GLY A 33 -9.26 5.95 -1.22
CA GLY A 33 -8.66 4.78 -1.83
C GLY A 33 -7.47 4.25 -1.06
N PHE A 34 -6.57 3.60 -1.80
CA PHE A 34 -5.36 3.02 -1.28
C PHE A 34 -4.16 3.38 -2.14
N TRP A 35 -2.97 3.28 -1.56
CA TRP A 35 -1.71 3.42 -2.27
C TRP A 35 -0.69 2.36 -1.83
N GLU A 36 0.30 2.12 -2.68
CA GLU A 36 1.45 1.28 -2.38
C GLU A 36 2.67 1.76 -3.17
N TYR A 37 3.86 1.50 -2.65
CA TYR A 37 5.11 1.69 -3.39
C TYR A 37 5.45 0.42 -4.17
N ASP A 38 5.56 0.52 -5.49
CA ASP A 38 6.08 -0.56 -6.32
C ASP A 38 7.61 -0.54 -6.27
N LEU A 39 8.18 -1.57 -5.64
CA LEU A 39 9.63 -1.76 -5.53
C LEU A 39 10.31 -1.94 -6.89
N ASP A 40 9.64 -2.56 -7.86
CA ASP A 40 10.26 -2.93 -9.15
C ASP A 40 10.22 -1.75 -10.14
N ARG A 41 9.24 -0.86 -10.01
CA ARG A 41 9.07 0.33 -10.88
C ARG A 41 9.44 1.64 -10.19
N GLU A 42 9.77 1.58 -8.90
CA GLU A 42 10.09 2.73 -8.05
C GLU A 42 9.04 3.85 -8.10
N GLU A 43 7.76 3.48 -8.12
CA GLU A 43 6.64 4.42 -8.24
C GLU A 43 5.54 4.18 -7.22
N ILE A 44 4.77 5.22 -6.93
CA ILE A 44 3.54 5.08 -6.14
C ILE A 44 2.40 4.68 -7.05
N VAL A 45 1.79 3.54 -6.74
CA VAL A 45 0.55 3.06 -7.34
C VAL A 45 -0.61 3.47 -6.44
N THR A 46 -1.67 4.00 -7.03
CA THR A 46 -2.89 4.41 -6.32
C THR A 46 -4.11 3.80 -6.98
N ALA A 47 -5.08 3.37 -6.18
CA ALA A 47 -6.42 3.00 -6.66
C ALA A 47 -7.46 3.72 -5.80
N THR A 48 -8.41 4.41 -6.46
CA THR A 48 -9.51 5.11 -5.78
C THR A 48 -10.81 4.32 -5.85
N PHE A 49 -11.67 4.49 -4.86
CA PHE A 49 -12.99 3.82 -4.84
C PHE A 49 -13.94 4.37 -5.89
N GLU A 50 -13.78 5.66 -6.21
CA GLU A 50 -14.57 6.38 -7.20
C GLU A 50 -13.63 7.12 -8.15
N PRO A 51 -14.06 7.43 -9.39
CA PRO A 51 -13.28 8.25 -10.30
C PRO A 51 -12.95 9.62 -9.69
N LEU A 52 -11.67 9.97 -9.67
CA LEU A 52 -11.24 11.31 -9.24
C LEU A 52 -11.64 12.38 -10.26
N PRO A 53 -12.15 13.55 -9.78
CA PRO A 53 -12.34 14.73 -10.60
C PRO A 53 -11.06 15.09 -11.36
N ALA A 54 -11.19 15.47 -12.64
CA ALA A 54 -10.03 15.77 -13.49
C ALA A 54 -9.11 16.85 -12.89
N ALA A 55 -9.67 17.82 -12.18
CA ALA A 55 -8.93 18.89 -11.50
C ALA A 55 -8.00 18.39 -10.38
N LEU A 56 -8.26 17.22 -9.78
CA LEU A 56 -7.46 16.66 -8.69
C LEU A 56 -6.33 15.75 -9.16
N ARG A 57 -6.38 15.28 -10.42
CA ARG A 57 -5.38 14.36 -10.99
C ARG A 57 -3.96 14.95 -10.97
N PRO A 58 -3.73 16.22 -11.36
CA PRO A 58 -2.38 16.79 -11.32
C PRO A 58 -1.78 16.84 -9.92
N ALA A 59 -2.60 17.15 -8.91
CA ALA A 59 -2.17 17.18 -7.52
C ALA A 59 -1.82 15.77 -7.02
N LEU A 60 -2.65 14.77 -7.32
CA LEU A 60 -2.35 13.38 -6.98
C LEU A 60 -1.06 12.90 -7.64
N ASP A 61 -0.86 13.18 -8.93
CA ASP A 61 0.35 12.77 -9.65
C ASP A 61 1.61 13.43 -9.09
N GLU A 62 1.52 14.68 -8.64
CA GLU A 62 2.62 15.36 -7.96
C GLU A 62 2.95 14.71 -6.62
N GLU A 63 1.94 14.42 -5.78
CA GLU A 63 2.16 13.75 -4.49
C GLU A 63 2.73 12.33 -4.67
N ARG A 64 2.26 11.60 -5.68
CA ARG A 64 2.83 10.28 -6.06
C ARG A 64 4.32 10.39 -6.38
N ARG A 65 4.72 11.38 -7.18
CA ARG A 65 6.14 11.61 -7.52
C ARG A 65 6.97 11.99 -6.30
N ARG A 66 6.47 12.90 -5.47
CA ARG A 66 7.16 13.35 -4.25
C ARG A 66 7.38 12.22 -3.28
N LEU A 67 6.34 11.42 -3.03
CA LEU A 67 6.42 10.31 -2.11
C LEU A 67 7.30 9.18 -2.64
N ALA A 68 7.26 8.87 -3.95
CA ALA A 68 8.18 7.91 -4.56
C ALA A 68 9.64 8.34 -4.37
N ALA A 69 9.94 9.61 -4.66
CA ALA A 69 11.27 10.16 -4.46
C ALA A 69 11.69 10.14 -2.98
N PHE A 70 10.79 10.50 -2.06
CA PHE A 70 11.06 10.42 -0.63
C PHE A 70 11.41 8.99 -0.17
N ILE A 71 10.63 7.99 -0.60
CA ILE A 71 10.89 6.58 -0.25
C ILE A 71 12.24 6.12 -0.80
N ARG A 72 12.49 6.36 -2.08
CA ARG A 72 13.75 5.96 -2.74
C ARG A 72 14.97 6.67 -2.15
N ASP A 73 14.89 8.00 -2.01
CA ASP A 73 16.05 8.84 -1.75
C ASP A 73 16.34 9.00 -0.24
N GLN A 74 15.31 8.97 0.61
CA GLN A 74 15.47 9.25 2.05
C GLN A 74 15.26 8.04 2.96
N LEU A 75 14.37 7.11 2.59
CA LEU A 75 14.13 5.91 3.39
C LEU A 75 15.07 4.75 3.05
N GLY A 76 15.62 4.72 1.83
CA GLY A 76 16.56 3.69 1.39
C GLY A 76 16.03 2.26 1.66
N ASN A 77 16.91 1.37 2.15
CA ASN A 77 16.54 0.02 2.61
C ASN A 77 15.76 0.06 3.94
N ALA A 78 14.57 0.66 3.95
CA ALA A 78 13.64 0.64 5.08
C ALA A 78 13.21 -0.77 5.53
N GLN A 79 13.71 -1.83 4.85
CA GLN A 79 13.63 -3.22 5.25
C GLN A 79 14.06 -3.47 6.70
N SER A 80 15.00 -2.69 7.25
CA SER A 80 15.46 -2.92 8.64
C SER A 80 14.40 -2.64 9.71
N PHE A 81 13.33 -1.91 9.38
CA PHE A 81 12.28 -1.52 10.35
C PHE A 81 10.86 -1.87 9.90
N SER A 82 10.70 -2.44 8.70
CA SER A 82 9.40 -2.82 8.17
C SER A 82 9.06 -4.25 8.54
N LEU A 83 7.83 -4.49 9.02
CA LEU A 83 7.27 -5.83 9.14
C LEU A 83 6.86 -6.43 7.78
N ASP A 84 6.83 -5.60 6.73
CA ASP A 84 6.53 -6.07 5.38
C ASP A 84 7.75 -6.73 4.74
N THR A 85 7.53 -7.86 4.07
CA THR A 85 8.48 -8.43 3.12
C THR A 85 8.31 -7.79 1.74
N ASP A 86 9.38 -7.76 0.94
CA ASP A 86 9.31 -7.25 -0.44
C ASP A 86 8.21 -7.94 -1.26
N ASP A 87 8.05 -9.26 -1.10
CA ASP A 87 6.99 -10.01 -1.79
C ASP A 87 5.59 -9.56 -1.38
N ALA A 88 5.39 -9.22 -0.11
CA ALA A 88 4.12 -8.68 0.35
C ALA A 88 3.83 -7.30 -0.26
N VAL A 89 4.85 -6.44 -0.37
CA VAL A 89 4.74 -5.12 -1.01
C VAL A 89 4.44 -5.27 -2.50
N ARG A 90 5.22 -6.09 -3.24
CA ARG A 90 5.00 -6.37 -4.67
C ARG A 90 3.59 -6.90 -4.94
N ARG A 91 3.13 -7.86 -4.13
CA ARG A 91 1.78 -8.40 -4.26
C ARG A 91 0.72 -7.31 -4.12
N ARG A 92 0.82 -6.44 -3.11
CA ARG A 92 -0.14 -5.35 -2.91
C ARG A 92 -0.08 -4.30 -4.02
N ALA A 93 1.10 -3.98 -4.54
CA ALA A 93 1.25 -3.08 -5.68
C ALA A 93 0.58 -3.65 -6.94
N ALA A 94 0.75 -4.94 -7.21
CA ALA A 94 0.09 -5.64 -8.31
C ALA A 94 -1.45 -5.66 -8.14
N GLU A 95 -1.94 -5.95 -6.94
CA GLU A 95 -3.37 -5.89 -6.61
C GLU A 95 -3.96 -4.50 -6.86
N LEU A 96 -3.27 -3.43 -6.45
CA LEU A 96 -3.75 -2.06 -6.68
C LEU A 96 -3.76 -1.68 -8.15
N ARG A 97 -2.78 -2.13 -8.95
CA ARG A 97 -2.81 -1.90 -10.40
C ARG A 97 -3.97 -2.59 -11.09
N ALA A 98 -4.39 -3.76 -10.60
CA ALA A 98 -5.56 -4.45 -11.13
C ALA A 98 -6.89 -3.74 -10.78
N MET A 99 -6.87 -2.82 -9.81
CA MET A 99 -8.04 -2.04 -9.37
C MET A 99 -8.12 -0.64 -10.00
N ALA A 100 -7.01 -0.14 -10.52
CA ALA A 100 -6.88 1.20 -11.13
C ALA A 100 -7.31 1.20 -12.60
#